data_AF-A0A4Q4U6C3-F1
#
_entry.id   AF-A0A4Q4U6C3-F1
#
_cell.length_a   1.000
_cell.length_b   1.000
_cell.length_c   1.000
_cell.angle_alpha   90.00
_cell.angle_beta   90.00
_cell.angle_gamma   90.00
#
_symmetry.space_group_name_H-M   'P 1'
#
loop_
_entity.id
_entity.type
_entity.pdbx_description
1 polymer ?
#
loop_
_entity_poly.entity_id
_entity_poly.type
_entity_poly.pdbx_seq_one_letter_code
_entity_poly.pdbx_strand_id
1 'polypeptide(L)'
;MAAARSDTTPFTLEAGPGTDIWRKPPNTNVWNAPIVRTSSGPLKSFLSARVTFWAPWAHLYDQAGMLFVPRRASSPSSSSAASTAPPEHWVKTGIEFYAGRPHLSTVTCDRFADWSLYPLLTAGGGKVADDGDVDSVTLEVTRDGGAQGKNAWVHRLVLDAEGNVVERTPLRKICWIFADEDDGDDWVLDVSPLVARPDKGAQEALRVEFKEFNVEWSQ
;
A
#
# COMPACT_ATOMS: atom_id res chain seq x y z
N MET A 1 -20.12 13.49 -14.45
CA MET A 1 -19.11 14.24 -13.66
C MET A 1 -19.02 13.62 -12.28
N ALA A 2 -18.05 12.73 -12.04
CA ALA A 2 -17.67 12.35 -10.68
C ALA A 2 -16.35 13.08 -10.40
N ALA A 3 -16.39 14.04 -9.50
CA ALA A 3 -15.18 14.73 -9.03
C ALA A 3 -14.26 13.72 -8.35
N ALA A 4 -12.94 13.90 -8.49
CA ALA A 4 -11.96 13.24 -7.65
C ALA A 4 -12.36 13.49 -6.19
N ARG A 5 -12.71 12.42 -5.48
CA ARG A 5 -13.10 12.53 -4.07
C ARG A 5 -11.81 12.38 -3.28
N SER A 6 -11.12 13.48 -3.06
CA SER A 6 -10.07 13.55 -2.04
C SER A 6 -10.73 13.37 -0.68
N ASP A 7 -10.75 12.12 -0.18
CA ASP A 7 -11.18 11.84 1.18
C ASP A 7 -10.00 12.12 2.12
N THR A 8 -9.88 13.39 2.50
CA THR A 8 -8.91 13.87 3.50
C THR A 8 -9.45 13.72 4.92
N THR A 9 -10.61 13.06 5.10
CA THR A 9 -11.18 12.82 6.43
C THR A 9 -10.35 11.75 7.13
N PRO A 10 -9.74 12.03 8.29
CA PRO A 10 -8.99 11.02 9.01
C PRO A 10 -9.89 9.86 9.44
N PHE A 11 -9.35 8.65 9.39
CA PHE A 11 -10.03 7.45 9.84
C PHE A 11 -9.05 6.47 10.49
N THR A 12 -9.59 5.51 11.24
CA THR A 12 -8.81 4.46 11.87
C THR A 12 -9.19 3.11 11.30
N LEU A 13 -8.19 2.28 11.01
CA LEU A 13 -8.37 0.86 10.69
C LEU A 13 -7.64 -0.01 11.71
N GLU A 14 -8.13 -1.23 11.88
CA GLU A 14 -7.59 -2.19 12.83
C GLU A 14 -7.38 -3.54 12.17
N ALA A 15 -6.29 -4.23 12.53
CA ALA A 15 -6.08 -5.62 12.15
C ALA A 15 -5.72 -6.47 13.37
N GLY A 16 -6.46 -7.56 13.56
CA GLY A 16 -6.21 -8.51 14.63
C GLY A 16 -4.93 -9.33 14.42
N PRO A 17 -4.43 -10.00 15.48
CA PRO A 17 -3.30 -10.93 15.39
C PRO A 17 -3.48 -12.02 14.33
N GLY A 18 -2.40 -12.38 13.64
CA GLY A 18 -2.38 -13.41 12.60
C GLY A 18 -2.93 -12.97 11.23
N THR A 19 -3.11 -11.67 11.00
CA THR A 19 -3.50 -11.12 9.70
C THR A 19 -2.29 -10.81 8.83
N ASP A 20 -2.35 -11.13 7.53
CA ASP A 20 -1.27 -10.86 6.57
C ASP A 20 -1.77 -10.90 5.10
N ILE A 21 -0.94 -10.37 4.22
CA ILE A 21 -1.00 -10.54 2.76
C ILE A 21 0.38 -10.99 2.30
N TRP A 22 0.52 -12.27 1.96
CA TRP A 22 1.82 -12.85 1.64
C TRP A 22 1.71 -14.11 0.80
N ARG A 23 2.62 -14.29 -0.15
CA ARG A 23 2.69 -15.50 -0.97
C ARG A 23 4.13 -15.98 -1.09
N LYS A 24 4.42 -17.17 -0.57
CA LYS A 24 5.75 -17.76 -0.58
C LYS A 24 5.69 -19.24 -0.99
N PRO A 25 6.57 -19.69 -1.90
CA PRO A 25 6.63 -21.10 -2.27
C PRO A 25 7.12 -21.97 -1.09
N PRO A 26 6.74 -23.26 -1.06
CA PRO A 26 5.86 -23.91 -2.03
C PRO A 26 4.36 -23.72 -1.73
N ASN A 27 3.97 -23.50 -0.47
CA ASN A 27 2.58 -23.72 -0.02
C ASN A 27 1.95 -22.54 0.72
N THR A 28 2.65 -21.41 0.88
CA THR A 28 2.13 -20.28 1.67
C THR A 28 1.43 -19.27 0.76
N ASN A 29 0.14 -19.06 0.98
CA ASN A 29 -0.65 -18.02 0.32
C ASN A 29 -1.67 -17.49 1.35
N VAL A 30 -1.33 -16.37 1.98
CA VAL A 30 -2.11 -15.73 3.04
C VAL A 30 -2.79 -14.49 2.46
N TRP A 31 -4.09 -14.39 2.66
CA TRP A 31 -4.94 -13.29 2.21
C TRP A 31 -6.09 -13.10 3.20
N ASN A 32 -5.77 -12.62 4.41
CA ASN A 32 -6.74 -12.50 5.50
C ASN A 32 -6.67 -11.15 6.24
N ALA A 33 -5.88 -10.19 5.75
CA ALA A 33 -5.91 -8.82 6.23
C ALA A 33 -7.28 -8.17 5.91
N PRO A 34 -7.78 -7.26 6.77
CA PRO A 34 -9.00 -6.51 6.49
C PRO A 34 -8.81 -5.58 5.28
N ILE A 35 -9.67 -5.71 4.28
CA ILE A 35 -9.66 -4.87 3.06
C ILE A 35 -10.95 -4.06 3.01
N VAL A 36 -10.84 -2.77 3.33
CA VAL A 36 -11.97 -1.83 3.40
C VAL A 36 -11.57 -0.50 2.77
N ARG A 37 -12.56 0.37 2.50
CA ARG A 37 -12.37 1.69 1.87
C ARG A 37 -11.68 1.63 0.51
N THR A 38 -11.90 0.55 -0.24
CA THR A 38 -11.35 0.36 -1.58
C THR A 38 -11.88 1.43 -2.55
N SER A 39 -10.96 2.05 -3.27
CA SER A 39 -11.22 2.86 -4.47
C SER A 39 -10.92 2.01 -5.69
N SER A 40 -11.86 1.92 -6.62
CA SER A 40 -11.75 1.08 -7.81
C SER A 40 -12.00 1.88 -9.08
N GLY A 41 -11.26 1.58 -10.13
CA GLY A 41 -11.43 2.18 -11.45
C GLY A 41 -10.74 1.37 -12.54
N PRO A 42 -10.98 1.67 -13.83
CA PRO A 42 -10.25 1.04 -14.92
C PRO A 42 -8.74 1.16 -14.72
N LEU A 43 -7.99 0.08 -14.94
CA LEU A 43 -6.53 0.05 -14.70
C LEU A 43 -5.80 1.15 -15.49
N LYS A 44 -6.21 1.37 -16.74
CA LYS A 44 -5.66 2.44 -17.62
C LYS A 44 -5.92 3.85 -17.11
N SER A 45 -6.96 4.03 -16.29
CA SER A 45 -7.35 5.33 -15.75
C SER A 45 -6.61 5.67 -14.46
N PHE A 46 -5.86 4.75 -13.85
CA PHE A 46 -5.12 5.06 -12.61
C PHE A 46 -4.05 6.14 -12.86
N LEU A 47 -4.03 7.18 -12.03
CA LEU A 47 -3.02 8.23 -12.09
C LEU A 47 -2.08 8.17 -10.89
N SER A 48 -2.65 8.23 -9.69
CA SER A 48 -1.87 8.25 -8.45
C SER A 48 -2.67 7.71 -7.27
N ALA A 49 -1.97 7.30 -6.21
CA ALA A 49 -2.54 7.09 -4.90
C ALA A 49 -1.57 7.63 -3.84
N ARG A 50 -2.10 8.37 -2.87
CA ARG A 50 -1.35 8.94 -1.76
C ARG A 50 -1.96 8.51 -0.44
N VAL A 51 -1.11 8.17 0.52
CA VAL A 51 -1.52 7.83 1.88
C VAL A 51 -0.62 8.52 2.90
N THR A 52 -1.22 9.00 3.98
CA THR A 52 -0.51 9.54 5.15
C THR A 52 -1.04 8.83 6.39
N PHE A 53 -0.18 8.14 7.13
CA PHE A 53 -0.62 7.31 8.26
C PHE A 53 0.44 7.18 9.37
N TRP A 54 0.00 6.71 10.53
CA TRP A 54 0.86 6.37 11.66
C TRP A 54 0.24 5.28 12.54
N ALA A 55 1.09 4.50 13.21
CA ALA A 55 0.71 3.57 14.27
C ALA A 55 1.88 3.35 15.25
N PRO A 56 1.62 2.90 16.49
CA PRO A 56 2.66 2.54 17.44
C PRO A 56 3.21 1.14 17.14
N TRP A 57 4.13 1.06 16.18
CA TRP A 57 4.73 -0.21 15.74
C TRP A 57 5.43 -0.92 16.91
N ALA A 58 4.98 -2.13 17.25
CA ALA A 58 5.51 -2.84 18.42
C ALA A 58 5.75 -4.33 18.17
N HIS A 59 4.99 -4.94 17.26
CA HIS A 59 5.06 -6.37 16.99
C HIS A 59 5.80 -6.66 15.70
N LEU A 60 6.48 -7.81 15.67
CA LEU A 60 7.19 -8.28 14.48
C LEU A 60 6.20 -8.38 13.31
N TYR A 61 6.51 -7.66 12.23
CA TYR A 61 5.72 -7.52 11.01
C TYR A 61 4.43 -6.70 11.14
N ASP A 62 4.26 -5.86 12.16
CA ASP A 62 3.20 -4.83 12.13
C ASP A 62 3.30 -4.05 10.82
N GLN A 63 2.18 -3.93 10.10
CA GLN A 63 2.12 -3.40 8.74
C GLN A 63 1.01 -2.37 8.58
N ALA A 64 1.31 -1.29 7.87
CA ALA A 64 0.28 -0.41 7.33
C ALA A 64 0.73 0.32 6.06
N GLY A 65 -0.22 0.72 5.20
CA GLY A 65 0.08 1.46 3.98
C GLY A 65 -1.02 1.38 2.94
N MET A 66 -0.68 0.97 1.71
CA MET A 66 -1.61 0.77 0.60
C MET A 66 -1.47 -0.62 -0.02
N LEU A 67 -2.57 -1.13 -0.54
CA LEU A 67 -2.69 -2.37 -1.29
C LEU A 67 -3.27 -2.06 -2.68
N PHE A 68 -2.64 -2.60 -3.72
CA PHE A 68 -3.04 -2.49 -5.12
C PHE A 68 -3.30 -3.90 -5.66
N VAL A 69 -4.47 -4.11 -6.25
CA VAL A 69 -4.89 -5.40 -6.80
C VAL A 69 -5.41 -5.18 -8.23
N PRO A 70 -4.59 -5.42 -9.27
CA PRO A 70 -5.09 -5.50 -10.63
C PRO A 70 -5.91 -6.79 -10.80
N ARG A 71 -7.10 -6.67 -11.40
CA ARG A 71 -8.00 -7.80 -11.64
C ARG A 71 -8.89 -7.55 -12.85
N ARG A 72 -9.51 -8.62 -13.35
CA ARG A 72 -10.64 -8.51 -14.30
C ARG A 72 -11.89 -7.97 -13.59
N ALA A 73 -12.69 -7.18 -14.29
CA ALA A 73 -13.95 -6.63 -13.78
C ALA A 73 -14.97 -7.72 -13.40
N SER A 74 -14.91 -8.87 -14.07
CA SER A 74 -15.72 -10.05 -13.79
C SER A 74 -15.33 -10.79 -12.51
N SER A 75 -14.11 -10.58 -12.01
CA SER A 75 -13.65 -11.13 -10.73
C SER A 75 -14.23 -10.32 -9.55
N PRO A 76 -14.55 -10.97 -8.42
CA PRO A 76 -14.99 -10.26 -7.21
C PRO A 76 -13.99 -9.19 -6.79
N SER A 77 -14.49 -8.06 -6.28
CA SER A 77 -13.61 -7.02 -5.72
C SER A 77 -12.86 -7.52 -4.50
N SER A 78 -11.64 -7.01 -4.28
CA SER A 78 -10.78 -7.36 -3.15
C SER A 78 -11.44 -7.11 -1.79
N SER A 79 -12.37 -6.16 -1.69
CA SER A 79 -13.14 -5.85 -0.47
C SER A 79 -14.47 -6.58 -0.36
N SER A 80 -14.85 -7.39 -1.35
CA SER A 80 -16.12 -8.12 -1.31
C SER A 80 -16.05 -9.27 -0.31
N ALA A 81 -17.11 -9.46 0.48
CA ALA A 81 -17.21 -10.60 1.41
C ALA A 81 -17.20 -11.97 0.69
N ALA A 82 -17.45 -11.99 -0.62
CA ALA A 82 -17.34 -13.17 -1.48
C ALA A 82 -15.89 -13.48 -1.91
N SER A 83 -14.97 -12.51 -1.78
CA SER A 83 -13.56 -12.66 -2.12
C SER A 83 -12.82 -13.40 -1.00
N THR A 84 -12.86 -14.73 -1.06
CA THR A 84 -12.10 -15.60 -0.15
C THR A 84 -10.84 -16.17 -0.81
N ALA A 85 -10.74 -16.07 -2.13
CA ALA A 85 -9.56 -16.50 -2.87
C ALA A 85 -8.55 -15.35 -2.98
N PRO A 86 -7.25 -15.59 -2.72
CA PRO A 86 -6.21 -14.60 -2.98
C PRO A 86 -6.21 -14.18 -4.45
N PRO A 87 -6.09 -12.88 -4.77
CA PRO A 87 -6.03 -12.42 -6.16
C PRO A 87 -4.76 -12.92 -6.83
N GLU A 88 -4.76 -12.99 -8.17
CA GLU A 88 -3.61 -13.47 -8.94
C GLU A 88 -2.36 -12.65 -8.65
N HIS A 89 -2.50 -11.32 -8.69
CA HIS A 89 -1.42 -10.37 -8.49
C HIS A 89 -1.79 -9.29 -7.47
N TRP A 90 -0.77 -8.76 -6.78
CA TRP A 90 -0.95 -7.63 -5.87
C TRP A 90 0.37 -6.91 -5.60
N VAL A 91 0.27 -5.66 -5.16
CA VAL A 91 1.37 -4.88 -4.58
C VAL A 91 0.91 -4.35 -3.24
N LYS A 92 1.71 -4.51 -2.19
CA LYS A 92 1.55 -3.77 -0.95
C LYS A 92 2.76 -2.87 -0.72
N THR A 93 2.53 -1.64 -0.26
CA THR A 93 3.60 -0.71 0.08
C THR A 93 3.23 0.12 1.29
N GLY A 94 4.18 0.37 2.19
CA GLY A 94 3.85 0.84 3.52
C GLY A 94 5.02 0.89 4.49
N ILE A 95 4.68 0.85 5.77
CA ILE A 95 5.61 0.50 6.85
C ILE A 95 5.47 -0.98 7.19
N GLU A 96 6.60 -1.61 7.50
CA GLU A 96 6.66 -2.93 8.11
C GLU A 96 7.68 -2.94 9.26
N PHE A 97 7.25 -3.38 10.45
CA PHE A 97 8.13 -3.46 11.61
C PHE A 97 8.98 -4.73 11.54
N TYR A 98 10.30 -4.56 11.44
CA TYR A 98 11.23 -5.67 11.27
C TYR A 98 12.55 -5.35 11.93
N ALA A 99 13.24 -6.35 12.47
CA ALA A 99 14.54 -6.18 13.14
C ALA A 99 14.55 -5.02 14.17
N GLY A 100 13.48 -4.91 14.95
CA GLY A 100 13.34 -3.96 16.05
C GLY A 100 12.99 -2.52 15.66
N ARG A 101 12.64 -2.24 14.40
CA ARG A 101 12.30 -0.87 13.94
C ARG A 101 11.35 -0.85 12.74
N PRO A 102 10.62 0.26 12.51
CA PRO A 102 9.83 0.44 11.29
C PRO A 102 10.71 0.63 10.05
N HIS A 103 10.34 -0.02 8.96
CA HIS A 103 10.97 0.13 7.65
C HIS A 103 9.94 0.53 6.62
N LEU A 104 10.37 1.32 5.62
CA LEU A 104 9.61 1.47 4.38
C LEU A 104 9.67 0.13 3.64
N SER A 105 8.52 -0.47 3.40
CA SER A 105 8.38 -1.80 2.84
C SER A 105 7.58 -1.73 1.54
N THR A 106 8.05 -2.44 0.52
CA THR A 106 7.25 -2.72 -0.68
C THR A 106 7.37 -4.20 -0.98
N VAL A 107 6.22 -4.85 -1.18
CA VAL A 107 6.13 -6.23 -1.65
C VAL A 107 5.33 -6.24 -2.94
N THR A 108 5.94 -6.77 -3.99
CA THR A 108 5.28 -7.02 -5.27
C THR A 108 5.05 -8.51 -5.43
N CYS A 109 3.84 -8.92 -5.79
CA CYS A 109 3.50 -10.31 -6.04
C CYS A 109 2.88 -10.43 -7.43
N ASP A 110 3.73 -10.69 -8.43
CA ASP A 110 3.29 -11.23 -9.71
C ASP A 110 2.97 -12.73 -9.52
N ARG A 111 4.00 -13.57 -9.39
CA ARG A 111 3.81 -15.01 -9.08
C ARG A 111 3.96 -15.34 -7.61
N PHE A 112 4.97 -14.77 -6.96
CA PHE A 112 5.27 -14.90 -5.53
C PHE A 112 5.71 -13.54 -4.99
N ALA A 113 5.64 -13.38 -3.67
CA ALA A 113 6.06 -12.15 -3.01
C ALA A 113 7.57 -11.91 -3.18
N ASP A 114 7.91 -10.75 -3.74
CA ASP A 114 9.25 -10.16 -3.76
C ASP A 114 9.23 -8.91 -2.88
N TRP A 115 10.05 -8.92 -1.83
CA TRP A 115 9.99 -7.98 -0.71
C TRP A 115 11.27 -7.16 -0.63
N SER A 116 11.11 -5.84 -0.54
CA SER A 116 12.19 -4.89 -0.29
C SER A 116 11.92 -4.06 0.95
N LEU A 117 13.00 -3.79 1.71
CA LEU A 117 13.00 -2.94 2.89
C LEU A 117 13.98 -1.79 2.72
N TYR A 118 13.53 -0.59 3.08
CA TYR A 118 14.34 0.62 3.13
C TYR A 118 14.27 1.23 4.54
N PRO A 119 15.36 1.82 5.04
CA PRO A 119 15.34 2.51 6.33
C PRO A 119 14.32 3.64 6.33
N LEU A 120 13.54 3.75 7.41
CA LEU A 120 12.79 4.97 7.68
C LEU A 120 13.74 6.00 8.31
N LEU A 121 13.97 7.11 7.61
CA LEU A 121 14.85 8.20 8.04
C LEU A 121 14.02 9.45 8.37
N THR A 122 14.47 10.28 9.32
CA THR A 122 13.90 11.61 9.56
C THR A 122 14.23 12.56 8.40
N ALA A 123 13.54 13.70 8.34
CA ALA A 123 13.90 14.77 7.41
C ALA A 123 15.38 15.17 7.63
N GLY A 124 16.16 15.25 6.54
CA GLY A 124 17.60 15.54 6.61
C GLY A 124 18.50 14.30 6.82
N GLY A 125 17.94 13.08 6.77
CA GLY A 125 18.73 11.84 6.73
C GLY A 125 19.17 11.29 8.08
N GLY A 126 18.68 11.84 9.19
CA GLY A 126 18.85 11.24 10.51
C GLY A 126 18.13 9.89 10.61
N LYS A 127 18.64 8.96 11.40
CA LYS A 127 17.88 7.75 11.72
C LYS A 127 16.68 8.15 12.58
N VAL A 128 15.50 7.62 12.28
CA VAL A 128 14.40 7.62 13.25
C VAL A 128 14.89 6.83 14.45
N ALA A 129 14.79 7.40 15.66
CA ALA A 129 15.12 6.68 16.87
C ALA A 129 14.28 5.38 16.95
N ASP A 130 14.78 4.37 17.65
CA ASP A 130 14.09 3.08 17.79
C ASP A 130 12.66 3.23 18.39
N ASP A 131 12.33 4.39 18.96
CA ASP A 131 11.05 4.77 19.57
C ASP A 131 10.14 5.69 18.70
N GLY A 132 10.40 5.83 17.39
CA GLY A 132 9.35 6.29 16.47
C GLY A 132 9.04 7.80 16.43
N ASP A 133 10.05 8.66 16.46
CA ASP A 133 9.99 10.14 16.34
C ASP A 133 9.46 10.67 14.96
N VAL A 134 8.65 9.89 14.24
CA VAL A 134 7.98 10.27 13.00
C VAL A 134 6.48 10.31 13.25
N ASP A 135 5.89 11.51 13.26
CA ASP A 135 4.46 11.73 13.50
C ASP A 135 3.53 11.09 12.46
N SER A 136 4.05 10.86 11.24
CA SER A 136 3.37 10.12 10.18
C SER A 136 4.28 9.87 8.98
N VAL A 137 3.95 8.85 8.20
CA VAL A 137 4.63 8.50 6.95
C VAL A 137 3.71 8.82 5.79
N THR A 138 4.23 9.54 4.79
CA THR A 138 3.53 9.83 3.53
C THR A 138 4.15 9.03 2.39
N LEU A 139 3.33 8.24 1.70
CA LEU A 139 3.72 7.49 0.51
C LEU A 139 2.86 7.89 -0.67
N GLU A 140 3.47 7.86 -1.85
CA GLU A 140 2.77 8.11 -3.11
C GLU A 140 3.15 7.05 -4.15
N VAL A 141 2.14 6.49 -4.79
CA VAL A 141 2.30 5.61 -5.95
C VAL A 141 1.78 6.34 -7.16
N THR A 142 2.63 6.56 -8.17
CA THR A 142 2.24 7.24 -9.41
C THR A 142 2.39 6.32 -10.61
N ARG A 143 1.45 6.42 -11.55
CA ARG A 143 1.62 5.87 -12.89
C ARG A 143 2.62 6.72 -13.67
N ASP A 144 3.53 6.05 -14.37
CA ASP A 144 4.39 6.62 -15.40
C ASP A 144 4.09 5.91 -16.71
N GLY A 145 3.93 6.69 -17.78
CA GLY A 145 3.60 6.21 -19.12
C GLY A 145 4.50 6.84 -20.20
N GLY A 146 5.72 7.24 -19.82
CA GLY A 146 6.66 7.89 -20.72
C GLY A 146 7.11 7.02 -21.91
N ALA A 147 8.02 7.57 -22.73
CA ALA A 147 8.50 6.95 -23.97
C ALA A 147 9.14 5.55 -23.81
N GLN A 148 9.44 5.12 -22.59
CA GLN A 148 10.05 3.82 -22.27
C GLN A 148 9.04 2.76 -21.80
N GLY A 149 7.74 3.03 -21.91
CA GLY A 149 6.67 2.13 -21.46
C GLY A 149 6.07 2.54 -20.12
N LYS A 150 5.17 1.68 -19.63
CA LYS A 150 4.31 1.96 -18.47
C LYS A 150 4.86 1.31 -17.21
N ASN A 151 4.83 2.00 -16.08
CA ASN A 151 5.19 1.44 -14.77
C ASN A 151 4.56 2.23 -13.62
N ALA A 152 4.46 1.61 -12.45
CA ALA A 152 4.19 2.34 -11.22
C ALA A 152 5.50 2.70 -10.51
N TRP A 153 5.57 3.90 -9.97
CA TRP A 153 6.62 4.31 -9.06
C TRP A 153 6.08 4.43 -7.65
N VAL A 154 6.79 3.89 -6.67
CA VAL A 154 6.55 4.10 -5.25
C VAL A 154 7.56 5.12 -4.74
N HIS A 155 7.08 6.17 -4.10
CA HIS A 155 7.89 7.20 -3.46
C HIS A 155 7.50 7.36 -1.99
N ARG A 156 8.50 7.71 -1.18
CA ARG A 156 8.28 8.38 0.11
C ARG A 156 8.27 9.89 -0.11
N LEU A 157 7.32 10.58 0.49
CA LEU A 157 7.26 12.03 0.51
C LEU A 157 7.58 12.56 1.92
N VAL A 158 8.35 13.64 2.00
CA VAL A 158 8.46 14.49 3.20
C VAL A 158 7.72 15.78 2.89
N LEU A 159 6.83 16.17 3.80
CA LEU A 159 6.01 17.38 3.68
C LEU A 159 6.50 18.45 4.67
N ASP A 160 6.39 19.72 4.30
CA ASP A 160 6.53 20.85 5.24
C ASP A 160 5.25 21.04 6.08
N ALA A 161 5.23 22.06 6.95
CA ALA A 161 4.10 22.34 7.83
C ALA A 161 2.84 22.78 7.06
N GLU A 162 3.02 23.31 5.85
CA GLU A 162 1.97 23.72 4.94
C GLU A 162 1.47 22.56 4.05
N GLY A 163 2.09 21.37 4.14
CA GLY A 163 1.73 20.18 3.38
C GLY A 163 2.37 20.09 1.99
N ASN A 164 3.33 20.96 1.66
CA ASN A 164 4.05 20.90 0.39
C ASN A 164 5.14 19.83 0.43
N VAL A 165 5.38 19.17 -0.70
CA VAL A 165 6.44 18.17 -0.82
C VAL A 165 7.80 18.86 -0.86
N VAL A 166 8.63 18.63 0.17
CA VAL A 166 10.00 19.13 0.26
C VAL A 166 11.06 18.08 -0.08
N GLU A 167 10.71 16.79 -0.01
CA GLU A 167 11.55 15.68 -0.43
C GLU A 167 10.69 14.59 -1.09
N ARG A 168 11.17 14.03 -2.21
CA ARG A 168 10.59 12.86 -2.87
C ARG A 168 11.68 11.81 -3.08
N THR A 169 11.62 10.74 -2.30
CA THR A 169 12.61 9.66 -2.36
C THR A 169 12.02 8.44 -3.08
N PRO A 170 12.62 7.98 -4.20
CA PRO A 170 12.14 6.80 -4.92
C PRO A 170 12.46 5.52 -4.14
N LEU A 171 11.46 4.63 -4.04
CA LEU A 171 11.59 3.36 -3.33
C LEU A 171 11.55 2.17 -4.29
N ARG A 172 10.58 2.13 -5.22
CA ARG A 172 10.37 0.98 -6.11
C ARG A 172 9.82 1.42 -7.46
N LYS A 173 10.35 0.85 -8.54
CA LYS A 173 9.77 0.88 -9.88
C LYS A 173 9.15 -0.49 -10.18
N ILE A 174 7.87 -0.53 -10.56
CA ILE A 174 7.10 -1.76 -10.78
C ILE A 174 6.59 -1.76 -12.22
N CYS A 175 7.21 -2.57 -13.08
CA CYS A 175 6.91 -2.58 -14.51
C CYS A 175 5.73 -3.48 -14.90
N TRP A 176 5.42 -4.50 -14.10
CA TRP A 176 4.43 -5.52 -14.49
C TRP A 176 2.97 -5.13 -14.19
N ILE A 177 2.72 -4.20 -13.25
CA ILE A 177 1.37 -3.89 -12.75
C ILE A 177 0.40 -3.35 -13.83
N PHE A 178 0.93 -2.87 -14.95
CA PHE A 178 0.17 -2.38 -16.10
C PHE A 178 0.39 -3.21 -17.38
N ALA A 179 1.05 -4.37 -17.29
CA ALA A 179 1.45 -5.15 -18.46
C ALA A 179 0.24 -5.63 -19.28
N ASP A 180 -0.82 -6.06 -18.60
CA ASP A 180 -1.97 -6.70 -19.23
C ASP A 180 -3.10 -5.73 -19.53
N GLU A 181 -2.95 -4.44 -19.21
CA GLU A 181 -4.08 -3.49 -19.32
C GLU A 181 -4.58 -3.34 -20.76
N ASP A 182 -3.72 -3.58 -21.76
CA ASP A 182 -4.10 -3.54 -23.17
C ASP A 182 -4.71 -4.87 -23.68
N ASP A 183 -4.66 -5.93 -22.89
CA ASP A 183 -5.24 -7.25 -23.17
C ASP A 183 -6.74 -7.30 -22.81
N GLY A 184 -7.49 -6.32 -23.32
CA GLY A 184 -8.93 -6.12 -23.09
C GLY A 184 -9.25 -4.90 -22.22
N ASP A 185 -10.46 -4.34 -22.36
CA ASP A 185 -10.89 -3.12 -21.66
C ASP A 185 -11.56 -3.38 -20.30
N ASP A 186 -11.44 -4.60 -19.75
CA ASP A 186 -12.10 -5.02 -18.51
C ASP A 186 -11.15 -5.10 -17.30
N TRP A 187 -9.90 -4.66 -17.43
CA TRP A 187 -8.99 -4.57 -16.28
C TRP A 187 -9.37 -3.41 -15.35
N VAL A 188 -9.48 -3.75 -14.07
CA VAL A 188 -9.79 -2.85 -12.97
C VAL A 188 -8.65 -2.91 -11.97
N LEU A 189 -8.35 -1.78 -11.35
CA LEU A 189 -7.44 -1.70 -10.22
C LEU A 189 -8.25 -1.40 -8.96
N ASP A 190 -8.13 -2.27 -7.96
CA ASP A 190 -8.59 -1.99 -6.60
C ASP A 190 -7.41 -1.42 -5.80
N VAL A 191 -7.60 -0.24 -5.19
CA VAL A 191 -6.62 0.41 -4.31
C VAL A 191 -7.24 0.59 -2.93
N SER A 192 -6.60 0.08 -1.89
CA SER A 192 -7.14 0.12 -0.51
C SER A 192 -6.06 0.55 0.48
N PRO A 193 -6.41 1.21 1.60
CA PRO A 193 -5.51 1.27 2.75
C PRO A 193 -5.24 -0.15 3.27
N LEU A 194 -4.03 -0.36 3.78
CA LEU A 194 -3.55 -1.65 4.28
C LEU A 194 -3.31 -1.56 5.79
N VAL A 195 -3.76 -2.57 6.54
CA VAL A 195 -3.32 -2.84 7.91
C VAL A 195 -3.19 -4.35 8.08
N ALA A 196 -2.10 -4.81 8.69
CA ALA A 196 -1.93 -6.22 9.05
C ALA A 196 -1.07 -6.37 10.31
N ARG A 197 -1.34 -7.43 11.09
CA ARG A 197 -0.59 -7.84 12.28
C ARG A 197 -0.32 -9.34 12.19
N PRO A 198 0.79 -9.76 11.54
CA PRO A 198 1.10 -11.18 11.36
C PRO A 198 1.50 -11.90 12.65
N ASP A 199 2.04 -11.16 13.63
CA ASP A 199 2.39 -11.73 14.94
C ASP A 199 1.16 -12.30 15.63
N LYS A 200 1.10 -13.64 15.71
CA LYS A 200 0.03 -14.38 16.38
C LYS A 200 0.11 -14.30 17.91
N GLY A 201 1.26 -13.89 18.45
CA GLY A 201 1.48 -13.71 19.88
C GLY A 201 0.97 -12.36 20.42
N ALA A 202 0.67 -11.41 19.54
CA ALA A 202 0.09 -10.13 19.92
C ALA A 202 -1.27 -10.32 20.61
N GLN A 203 -1.53 -9.52 21.65
CA GLN A 203 -2.75 -9.63 22.46
C GLN A 203 -3.88 -8.73 21.98
N GLU A 204 -3.55 -7.69 21.21
CA GLU A 204 -4.48 -6.67 20.74
C GLU A 204 -4.36 -6.46 19.23
N ALA A 205 -5.33 -5.76 18.65
CA ALA A 205 -5.29 -5.37 17.24
C ALA A 205 -4.28 -4.24 17.01
N LEU A 206 -3.62 -4.24 15.85
CA LEU A 206 -2.87 -3.06 15.39
C LEU A 206 -3.87 -1.99 14.98
N ARG A 207 -3.85 -0.85 15.65
CA ARG A 207 -4.69 0.31 15.33
C ARG A 207 -3.88 1.35 14.58
N VAL A 208 -4.29 1.69 13.36
CA VAL A 208 -3.59 2.62 12.46
C VAL A 208 -4.45 3.83 12.19
N GLU A 209 -3.89 5.01 12.41
CA GLU A 209 -4.49 6.27 12.03
C GLU A 209 -4.08 6.65 10.61
N PHE A 210 -5.06 6.75 9.71
CA PHE A 210 -4.89 7.29 8.38
C PHE A 210 -5.35 8.75 8.40
N LYS A 211 -4.41 9.67 8.24
CA LYS A 211 -4.66 11.11 8.10
C LYS A 211 -5.14 11.46 6.69
N GLU A 212 -4.68 10.69 5.70
CA GLU A 212 -5.03 10.87 4.29
C GLU A 212 -5.05 9.50 3.58
N PHE A 213 -6.04 9.29 2.72
CA PHE A 213 -6.01 8.24 1.70
C PHE A 213 -6.75 8.74 0.45
N ASN A 214 -6.00 9.08 -0.59
CA ASN A 214 -6.53 9.62 -1.84
C ASN A 214 -6.10 8.76 -3.02
N VAL A 215 -7.00 8.55 -3.98
CA VAL A 215 -6.72 7.82 -5.22
C VAL A 215 -7.28 8.63 -6.39
N GLU A 216 -6.41 8.93 -7.34
CA GLU A 216 -6.72 9.74 -8.51
C GLU A 216 -6.84 8.88 -9.75
N TRP A 217 -7.91 9.14 -10.51
CA TRP A 217 -8.22 8.49 -11.76
C TRP A 217 -8.38 9.55 -12.85
N SER A 218 -7.99 9.23 -14.09
CA SER A 218 -8.28 10.05 -15.26
C SER A 218 -9.79 10.06 -15.53
N GLN A 219 -10.30 11.21 -15.98
CA GLN A 219 -11.70 11.34 -16.40
C GLN A 219 -11.99 10.61 -17.71
#